data_AF-A0A8I1U775-F1
#
_entry.id   AF-A0A8I1U775-F1
#
_cell.length_a   1.000
_cell.length_b   1.000
_cell.length_c   1.000
_cell.angle_alpha   90.00
_cell.angle_beta   90.00
_cell.angle_gamma   90.00
#
_symmetry.space_group_name_H-M   'P 1'
#
loop_
_entity.id
_entity.type
_entity.pdbx_description
1 polymer ?
#
loop_
_entity_poly.entity_id
_entity_poly.type
_entity_poly.pdbx_seq_one_letter_code
_entity_poly.pdbx_strand_id
1 'polypeptide(L)'
;MSPSAPLRAAASGLLLLGWVVASHLGSTGRGPMDLHVAVAVAPFAAALAVAFARLARPALRWLAWLAAAALLWGLWPWLRGEVALLYYLQHLGIHLALAALFGASLLGPGDALVTRLARLVHGAELSPGHLRYTRQVTAAWTAFFVLNALVSTALFLFAPRGLWSLHANVLTGPLVGLMFLLETLWRRLALPPHERPSLSAVLRAWRADSERRQSARGQRP
;
A
#
# COMPACT_ATOMS: atom_id res chain seq x y z
N MET A 1 13.47 15.85 20.07
CA MET A 1 13.14 14.57 19.39
C MET A 1 12.84 13.56 20.49
N SER A 2 11.66 12.91 20.51
CA SER A 2 11.32 12.02 21.62
C SER A 2 12.17 10.73 21.56
N PRO A 3 12.73 10.26 22.69
CA PRO A 3 13.61 9.07 22.74
C PRO A 3 12.93 7.76 22.32
N SER A 4 11.60 7.75 22.14
CA SER A 4 10.80 6.62 21.68
C SER A 4 10.72 6.45 20.16
N ALA A 5 11.16 7.44 19.37
CA ALA A 5 11.14 7.36 17.91
C ALA A 5 12.05 6.25 17.32
N PRO A 6 13.34 6.12 17.71
CA PRO A 6 14.21 5.09 17.15
C PRO A 6 13.80 3.67 17.57
N LEU A 7 13.35 3.51 18.82
CA LEU A 7 12.88 2.21 19.32
C LEU A 7 11.66 1.71 18.55
N ARG A 8 10.68 2.59 18.28
CA ARG A 8 9.50 2.25 17.47
C ARG A 8 9.89 1.90 16.04
N ALA A 9 10.79 2.66 15.42
CA ALA A 9 11.26 2.37 14.08
C ALA A 9 11.98 1.01 13.99
N ALA A 10 12.84 0.71 14.96
CA ALA A 10 13.51 -0.59 15.05
C ALA A 10 12.51 -1.74 15.24
N ALA A 11 11.54 -1.57 16.15
CA ALA A 11 10.47 -2.55 16.37
C ALA A 11 9.64 -2.79 15.10
N SER A 12 9.24 -1.74 14.40
CA SER A 12 8.53 -1.87 13.12
C SER A 12 9.37 -2.58 12.05
N GLY A 13 10.67 -2.28 11.98
CA GLY A 13 11.60 -2.95 11.06
C GLY A 13 11.72 -4.45 11.35
N LEU A 14 11.84 -4.82 12.63
CA LEU A 14 11.88 -6.23 13.05
C LEU A 14 10.57 -6.96 12.75
N LEU A 15 9.43 -6.31 12.98
CA LEU A 15 8.11 -6.89 12.66
C LEU A 15 7.95 -7.12 11.16
N LEU A 16 8.37 -6.16 10.32
CA LEU A 16 8.36 -6.31 8.86
C LEU A 16 9.27 -7.44 8.41
N LEU A 17 10.48 -7.54 8.96
CA LEU A 17 11.41 -8.62 8.65
C LEU A 17 10.85 -9.98 9.08
N GLY A 18 10.31 -10.07 10.29
CA GLY A 18 9.64 -11.27 10.80
C GLY A 18 8.47 -11.69 9.92
N TRP A 19 7.68 -10.73 9.44
CA TRP A 19 6.59 -10.97 8.48
C TRP A 19 7.10 -11.53 7.15
N VAL A 20 8.15 -10.93 6.55
CA VAL A 20 8.76 -11.40 5.30
C VAL A 20 9.26 -12.84 5.43
N VAL A 21 9.97 -13.15 6.52
CA VAL A 21 10.48 -14.50 6.79
C VAL A 21 9.31 -15.48 6.96
N ALA A 22 8.32 -15.15 7.79
CA ALA A 22 7.18 -16.02 8.04
C ALA A 22 6.35 -16.30 6.77
N SER A 23 6.16 -15.29 5.92
CA SER A 23 5.46 -15.41 4.64
C SER A 23 6.23 -16.30 3.66
N HIS A 24 7.56 -16.15 3.59
CA HIS A 24 8.41 -16.98 2.74
C HIS A 24 8.45 -18.44 3.21
N LEU A 25 8.61 -18.68 4.51
CA LEU A 25 8.59 -20.03 5.07
C LEU A 25 7.23 -20.72 4.86
N GLY A 26 6.12 -20.03 5.17
CA GLY A 26 4.78 -20.59 5.00
C GLY A 26 4.46 -20.96 3.56
N SER A 27 4.77 -20.06 2.63
CA SER A 27 4.55 -20.31 1.20
C SER A 27 5.49 -21.36 0.58
N THR A 28 6.61 -21.66 1.22
CA THR A 28 7.51 -22.77 0.83
C THR A 28 7.22 -24.08 1.57
N GLY A 29 6.18 -24.11 2.41
CA GLY A 29 5.76 -25.31 3.14
C GLY A 29 6.60 -25.62 4.38
N ARG A 30 7.34 -24.64 4.91
CA ARG A 30 8.16 -24.78 6.13
C ARG A 30 7.46 -24.14 7.33
N GLY A 31 7.46 -24.84 8.46
CA GLY A 31 6.92 -24.33 9.73
C GLY A 31 5.53 -24.88 10.09
N PRO A 32 4.87 -24.31 11.11
CA PRO A 32 3.54 -24.73 11.54
C PRO A 32 2.47 -24.28 10.54
N MET A 33 1.99 -25.22 9.70
CA MET A 33 1.05 -24.91 8.61
C MET A 33 -0.24 -24.24 9.08
N ASP A 34 -0.78 -24.60 10.24
CA ASP A 34 -1.99 -23.95 10.79
C ASP A 34 -1.80 -22.46 11.04
N LEU A 35 -0.62 -22.06 11.52
CA LEU A 35 -0.30 -20.65 11.73
C LEU A 35 -0.24 -19.92 10.40
N HIS A 36 0.40 -20.50 9.39
CA HIS A 36 0.51 -19.89 8.06
C HIS A 36 -0.86 -19.77 7.36
N VAL A 37 -1.73 -20.77 7.49
CA VAL A 37 -3.11 -20.68 7.00
C VAL A 37 -3.88 -19.60 7.75
N ALA A 38 -3.81 -19.56 9.09
CA ALA A 38 -4.49 -18.54 9.89
C ALA A 38 -4.06 -17.12 9.49
N VAL A 39 -2.75 -16.91 9.33
CA VAL A 39 -2.18 -15.64 8.88
C VAL A 39 -2.64 -15.29 7.47
N ALA A 40 -2.64 -16.25 6.54
CA ALA A 40 -3.05 -16.03 5.16
C ALA A 40 -4.57 -15.77 5.01
N VAL A 41 -5.39 -16.35 5.88
CA VAL A 41 -6.86 -16.15 5.87
C VAL A 41 -7.25 -14.83 6.55
N ALA A 42 -6.45 -14.29 7.46
CA ALA A 42 -6.80 -13.12 8.26
C ALA A 42 -7.25 -11.89 7.44
N PRO A 43 -6.60 -11.49 6.33
CA PRO A 43 -7.07 -10.37 5.51
C PRO A 43 -8.45 -10.61 4.88
N PHE A 44 -8.72 -11.85 4.44
CA PHE A 44 -10.02 -12.24 3.91
C PHE A 44 -11.09 -12.23 4.99
N ALA A 45 -10.77 -12.74 6.19
CA ALA A 45 -11.66 -12.69 7.34
C ALA A 45 -11.98 -11.24 7.76
N ALA A 46 -10.99 -10.35 7.72
CA ALA A 46 -11.20 -8.92 7.98
C ALA A 46 -12.10 -8.26 6.92
N ALA A 47 -11.92 -8.58 5.64
CA ALA A 47 -12.78 -8.09 4.57
C ALA A 47 -14.23 -8.59 4.73
N LEU A 48 -14.41 -9.88 5.09
CA LEU A 48 -15.71 -10.44 5.42
C LEU A 48 -16.34 -9.78 6.65
N ALA A 49 -15.56 -9.49 7.70
CA ALA A 49 -16.03 -8.79 8.87
C ALA A 49 -16.60 -7.40 8.52
N VAL A 50 -15.88 -6.65 7.68
CA VAL A 50 -16.36 -5.35 7.17
C VAL A 50 -17.62 -5.51 6.33
N ALA A 51 -17.70 -6.53 5.48
CA ALA A 51 -18.88 -6.80 4.66
C ALA A 51 -20.10 -7.19 5.53
N PHE A 52 -19.93 -8.09 6.49
CA PHE A 52 -20.99 -8.54 7.39
C PHE A 52 -21.44 -7.43 8.33
N ALA A 53 -20.56 -6.53 8.75
CA ALA A 53 -20.92 -5.36 9.55
C ALA A 53 -21.94 -4.44 8.84
N ARG A 54 -22.00 -4.46 7.49
CA ARG A 54 -22.96 -3.69 6.70
C ARG A 54 -24.36 -4.31 6.65
N LEU A 55 -24.54 -5.55 7.12
CA LEU A 55 -25.85 -6.19 7.15
C LEU A 55 -26.68 -5.59 8.29
N ALA A 56 -27.82 -4.98 7.95
CA ALA A 56 -28.70 -4.30 8.90
C ALA A 56 -29.35 -5.25 9.92
N ARG A 57 -29.57 -6.52 9.55
CA ARG A 57 -30.27 -7.51 10.40
C ARG A 57 -29.27 -8.32 11.23
N PRO A 58 -29.37 -8.32 12.58
CA PRO A 58 -28.43 -9.06 13.43
C PRO A 58 -28.45 -10.57 13.18
N ALA A 59 -29.63 -11.15 12.91
CA ALA A 59 -29.75 -12.56 12.57
C ALA A 59 -28.97 -12.96 11.32
N LEU A 60 -29.01 -12.13 10.26
CA LEU A 60 -28.24 -12.37 9.03
C LEU A 60 -26.73 -12.27 9.26
N ARG A 61 -26.29 -11.37 10.16
CA ARG A 61 -24.87 -11.28 10.54
C ARG A 61 -24.39 -12.54 11.23
N TRP A 62 -25.14 -13.04 12.21
CA TRP A 62 -24.80 -14.27 12.90
C TRP A 62 -24.81 -15.48 11.97
N LEU A 63 -25.83 -15.57 11.10
CA LEU A 63 -25.88 -16.62 10.08
C LEU A 63 -24.68 -16.56 9.14
N ALA A 64 -24.29 -15.37 8.68
CA ALA A 64 -23.12 -15.19 7.81
C ALA A 64 -21.82 -15.61 8.51
N TRP A 65 -21.64 -15.27 9.80
CA TRP A 65 -20.49 -15.71 10.59
C TRP A 65 -20.46 -17.22 10.82
N LEU A 66 -21.60 -17.84 11.14
CA LEU A 66 -21.70 -19.29 11.29
C LEU A 66 -21.38 -20.01 9.97
N ALA A 67 -21.93 -19.52 8.85
CA ALA A 67 -21.64 -20.07 7.53
C ALA A 67 -20.16 -19.91 7.15
N ALA A 68 -19.56 -18.74 7.41
CA ALA A 68 -18.13 -18.50 7.16
C ALA A 68 -17.24 -19.39 8.03
N ALA A 69 -17.57 -19.57 9.31
CA ALA A 69 -16.84 -20.44 10.22
C ALA A 69 -16.94 -21.93 9.81
N ALA A 70 -18.14 -22.40 9.46
CA ALA A 70 -18.36 -23.76 8.97
C ALA A 70 -17.60 -24.01 7.66
N LEU A 71 -17.62 -23.06 6.73
CA LEU A 71 -16.87 -23.14 5.48
C LEU A 71 -15.35 -23.18 5.75
N LEU A 72 -14.85 -22.30 6.60
CA LEU A 72 -13.42 -22.25 6.95
C LEU A 72 -12.96 -23.56 7.60
N TRP A 73 -13.76 -24.10 8.52
CA TRP A 73 -13.49 -25.38 9.16
C TRP A 73 -13.43 -26.52 8.13
N GLY A 74 -14.42 -26.61 7.24
CA GLY A 74 -14.47 -27.64 6.20
C GLY A 74 -13.33 -27.54 5.19
N LEU A 75 -12.90 -26.33 4.82
CA LEU A 75 -11.81 -26.09 3.88
C LEU A 75 -10.42 -26.17 4.53
N TRP A 76 -10.31 -26.19 5.86
CA TRP A 76 -9.03 -26.09 6.58
C TRP A 76 -7.98 -27.09 6.12
N PRO A 77 -8.27 -28.41 5.94
CA PRO A 77 -7.27 -29.37 5.49
C PRO A 77 -6.74 -29.07 4.09
N TRP A 78 -7.61 -28.60 3.18
CA TRP A 78 -7.21 -28.21 1.83
C TRP A 78 -6.35 -26.94 1.86
N LEU A 79 -6.74 -25.94 2.65
CA LEU A 79 -5.99 -24.69 2.82
C LEU A 79 -4.57 -24.94 3.36
N ARG A 80 -4.39 -25.93 4.24
CA ARG A 80 -3.07 -26.35 4.73
C ARG A 80 -2.17 -26.90 3.63
N GLY A 81 -2.73 -27.54 2.60
CA GLY A 81 -1.98 -28.00 1.43
C GLY A 81 -1.65 -26.88 0.44
N GLU A 82 -2.50 -25.86 0.40
CA GLU A 82 -2.48 -24.79 -0.61
C GLU A 82 -2.12 -23.40 -0.04
N VAL A 83 -1.28 -23.36 0.99
CA VAL A 83 -0.81 -22.10 1.60
C VAL A 83 -0.21 -21.15 0.56
N ALA A 84 0.57 -21.68 -0.39
CA ALA A 84 1.15 -20.89 -1.47
C ALA A 84 0.08 -20.20 -2.33
N LEU A 85 -1.03 -20.89 -2.64
CA LEU A 85 -2.14 -20.31 -3.39
C LEU A 85 -2.78 -19.14 -2.64
N LEU A 86 -2.93 -19.24 -1.31
CA LEU A 86 -3.50 -18.15 -0.50
C LEU A 86 -2.62 -16.90 -0.52
N TYR A 87 -1.30 -17.05 -0.36
CA TYR A 87 -0.36 -15.93 -0.47
C TYR A 87 -0.30 -15.37 -1.90
N TYR A 88 -0.43 -16.23 -2.92
CA TYR A 88 -0.54 -15.82 -4.32
C TYR A 88 -1.79 -14.97 -4.57
N LEU A 89 -2.97 -15.41 -4.13
CA LEU A 89 -4.20 -14.65 -4.31
C LEU A 89 -4.15 -13.30 -3.59
N GLN A 90 -3.52 -13.24 -2.41
CA GLN A 90 -3.29 -11.98 -1.71
C GLN A 90 -2.35 -11.05 -2.50
N HIS A 91 -1.20 -11.58 -2.94
CA HIS A 91 -0.20 -10.83 -3.68
C HIS A 91 -0.77 -10.32 -5.02
N LEU A 92 -1.43 -11.18 -5.79
CA LEU A 92 -2.11 -10.80 -7.02
C LEU A 92 -3.21 -9.78 -6.75
N GLY A 93 -4.08 -10.06 -5.77
CA GLY A 93 -5.23 -9.22 -5.44
C GLY A 93 -4.84 -7.80 -5.07
N ILE A 94 -3.81 -7.62 -4.23
CA ILE A 94 -3.36 -6.27 -3.84
C ILE A 94 -2.77 -5.50 -5.03
N HIS A 95 -2.00 -6.17 -5.90
CA HIS A 95 -1.43 -5.53 -7.09
C HIS A 95 -2.53 -5.14 -8.08
N LEU A 96 -3.51 -6.01 -8.34
CA LEU A 96 -4.63 -5.69 -9.22
C LEU A 96 -5.53 -4.60 -8.64
N ALA A 97 -5.78 -4.60 -7.33
CA ALA A 97 -6.56 -3.54 -6.67
C ALA A 97 -5.86 -2.18 -6.78
N LEU A 98 -4.54 -2.14 -6.56
CA LEU A 98 -3.76 -0.91 -6.70
C LEU A 98 -3.65 -0.45 -8.17
N ALA A 99 -3.43 -1.39 -9.11
CA ALA A 99 -3.47 -1.10 -10.53
C ALA A 99 -4.83 -0.53 -10.96
N ALA A 100 -5.93 -1.11 -10.49
CA ALA A 100 -7.27 -0.61 -10.76
C ALA A 100 -7.48 0.78 -10.15
N LEU A 101 -7.04 1.01 -8.91
CA LEU A 101 -7.16 2.31 -8.24
C LEU A 101 -6.42 3.41 -9.00
N PHE A 102 -5.16 3.18 -9.35
CA PHE A 102 -4.36 4.15 -10.10
C PHE A 102 -4.85 4.28 -11.54
N GLY A 103 -5.12 3.16 -12.22
CA GLY A 103 -5.58 3.10 -13.61
C GLY A 103 -6.94 3.76 -13.81
N ALA A 104 -7.93 3.46 -12.97
CA ALA A 104 -9.23 4.11 -13.03
C ALA A 104 -9.14 5.62 -12.81
N SER A 105 -8.22 6.08 -11.95
CA SER A 105 -8.00 7.51 -11.74
C SER A 105 -7.42 8.23 -12.97
N LEU A 106 -6.76 7.53 -13.89
CA LEU A 106 -6.23 8.11 -15.13
C LEU A 106 -7.31 8.29 -16.20
N LEU A 107 -8.26 7.35 -16.25
CA LEU A 107 -9.32 7.26 -17.27
C LEU A 107 -10.60 8.01 -16.86
N GLY A 108 -10.84 8.17 -15.56
CA GLY A 108 -12.02 8.85 -15.05
C GLY A 108 -12.03 10.37 -15.31
N PRO A 109 -13.19 11.03 -15.15
CA PRO A 109 -13.37 12.46 -15.43
C PRO A 109 -12.66 13.39 -14.42
N GLY A 110 -12.00 12.83 -13.41
CA GLY A 110 -11.33 13.59 -12.35
C GLY A 110 -9.80 13.54 -12.45
N ASP A 111 -9.16 14.14 -11.45
CA ASP A 111 -7.71 14.09 -11.32
C ASP A 111 -7.18 12.65 -11.14
N ALA A 112 -6.04 12.39 -11.76
CA ALA A 112 -5.21 11.22 -11.45
C ALA A 112 -4.86 11.18 -9.96
N LEU A 113 -4.69 9.99 -9.40
CA LEU A 113 -4.54 9.82 -7.95
C LEU A 113 -3.39 10.64 -7.37
N VAL A 114 -2.22 10.62 -8.04
CA VAL A 114 -1.05 11.40 -7.59
C VAL A 114 -1.30 12.90 -7.72
N THR A 115 -2.10 13.35 -8.70
CA THR A 115 -2.52 14.76 -8.82
C THR A 115 -3.36 15.17 -7.63
N ARG A 116 -4.33 14.33 -7.20
CA ARG A 116 -5.15 14.61 -6.01
C ARG A 116 -4.28 14.74 -4.76
N LEU A 117 -3.35 13.81 -4.58
CA LEU A 117 -2.40 13.86 -3.46
C LEU A 117 -1.52 15.12 -3.52
N ALA A 118 -1.04 15.49 -4.71
CA ALA A 118 -0.26 16.71 -4.89
C ALA A 118 -1.07 17.97 -4.54
N ARG A 119 -2.36 18.04 -4.90
CA ARG A 119 -3.24 19.16 -4.53
C ARG A 119 -3.46 19.26 -3.02
N LEU A 120 -3.57 18.12 -2.33
CA LEU A 120 -3.69 18.09 -0.87
C LEU A 120 -2.43 18.63 -0.16
N VAL A 121 -1.25 18.40 -0.74
CA VAL A 121 0.04 18.80 -0.15
C VAL A 121 0.46 20.21 -0.55
N HIS A 122 0.26 20.59 -1.81
CA HIS A 122 0.80 21.83 -2.40
C HIS A 122 -0.26 22.91 -2.63
N GLY A 123 -1.55 22.63 -2.41
CA GLY A 123 -2.66 23.55 -2.67
C GLY A 123 -3.34 23.28 -4.03
N ALA A 124 -4.48 23.94 -4.24
CA ALA A 124 -5.36 23.67 -5.38
C ALA A 124 -4.75 24.04 -6.75
N GLU A 125 -3.85 25.03 -6.80
CA GLU A 125 -3.22 25.50 -8.03
C GLU A 125 -1.92 24.74 -8.31
N LEU A 126 -2.02 23.76 -9.22
CA LEU A 126 -0.86 23.06 -9.78
C LEU A 126 -0.58 23.59 -11.19
N SER A 127 0.70 23.82 -11.49
CA SER A 127 1.11 24.22 -12.85
C SER A 127 0.78 23.12 -13.88
N PRO A 128 0.61 23.46 -15.17
CA PRO A 128 0.42 22.46 -16.23
C PRO A 128 1.54 21.42 -16.30
N GLY A 129 2.77 21.80 -15.95
CA GLY A 129 3.92 20.90 -15.82
C GLY A 129 3.71 19.86 -14.71
N HIS A 130 3.34 20.32 -13.52
CA HIS A 130 3.00 19.45 -12.38
C HIS A 130 1.86 18.49 -12.69
N LEU A 131 0.78 18.95 -13.33
CA LEU A 131 -0.36 18.10 -13.70
C LEU A 131 0.05 16.96 -14.65
N ARG A 132 0.90 17.25 -15.64
CA ARG A 132 1.41 16.25 -16.58
C ARG A 132 2.31 15.24 -15.87
N TYR A 133 3.21 15.74 -15.02
CA TYR A 133 4.11 14.92 -14.21
C TYR A 133 3.34 13.95 -13.31
N THR A 134 2.36 14.42 -12.54
CA THR A 134 1.62 13.56 -11.61
C THR A 134 0.76 12.52 -12.35
N ARG A 135 0.24 12.85 -13.54
CA ARG A 135 -0.40 11.86 -14.43
C ARG A 135 0.59 10.79 -14.91
N GLN A 136 1.79 11.17 -15.35
CA GLN A 136 2.83 10.22 -15.75
C GLN A 136 3.25 9.29 -14.60
N VAL A 137 3.44 9.84 -13.41
CA VAL A 137 3.74 9.04 -12.21
C VAL A 137 2.60 8.08 -11.90
N THR A 138 1.34 8.52 -11.99
CA THR A 138 0.17 7.65 -11.81
C THR A 138 0.17 6.50 -12.83
N ALA A 139 0.47 6.77 -14.11
CA ALA A 139 0.57 5.75 -15.14
C ALA A 139 1.72 4.77 -14.90
N ALA A 140 2.87 5.25 -14.44
CA ALA A 140 4.02 4.42 -14.12
C ALA A 140 3.71 3.47 -12.94
N TRP A 141 3.00 3.94 -11.91
CA TRP A 141 2.52 3.09 -10.81
C TRP A 141 1.51 2.04 -11.30
N THR A 142 0.54 2.42 -12.14
CA THR A 142 -0.39 1.45 -12.74
C THR A 142 0.38 0.36 -13.49
N ALA A 143 1.32 0.73 -14.36
CA ALA A 143 2.12 -0.20 -15.13
C ALA A 143 2.97 -1.11 -14.23
N PHE A 144 3.61 -0.55 -13.20
CA PHE A 144 4.36 -1.30 -12.20
C PHE A 144 3.50 -2.39 -11.54
N PHE A 145 2.31 -2.04 -11.05
CA PHE A 145 1.43 -3.01 -10.38
C PHE A 145 0.92 -4.09 -11.34
N VAL A 146 0.56 -3.74 -12.57
CA VAL A 146 0.14 -4.72 -13.59
C VAL A 146 1.30 -5.66 -13.94
N LEU A 147 2.48 -5.13 -14.22
CA LEU A 147 3.65 -5.95 -14.55
C LEU A 147 4.04 -6.87 -13.39
N ASN A 148 4.00 -6.36 -12.16
CA ASN A 148 4.35 -7.19 -11.00
C ASN A 148 3.31 -8.30 -10.74
N ALA A 149 2.02 -8.03 -10.99
CA ALA A 149 0.99 -9.05 -10.98
C ALA A 149 1.25 -10.13 -12.04
N LEU A 150 1.55 -9.73 -13.28
CA LEU A 150 1.85 -10.66 -14.38
C LEU A 150 3.09 -11.52 -14.10
N VAL A 151 4.18 -10.90 -13.61
CA VAL A 151 5.40 -11.62 -13.23
C VAL A 151 5.13 -12.59 -12.07
N SER A 152 4.37 -12.16 -11.06
CA SER A 152 3.98 -13.03 -9.94
C SER A 152 3.18 -14.23 -10.42
N THR A 153 2.19 -14.03 -11.30
CA THR A 153 1.41 -15.11 -11.91
C THR A 153 2.28 -16.03 -12.76
N ALA A 154 3.17 -15.50 -13.59
CA ALA A 154 4.06 -16.32 -14.40
C ALA A 154 4.99 -17.17 -13.53
N LEU A 155 5.59 -16.60 -12.48
CA LEU A 155 6.42 -17.35 -11.54
C LEU A 155 5.62 -18.39 -10.76
N PHE A 156 4.40 -18.07 -10.35
CA PHE A 156 3.54 -19.02 -9.63
C PHE A 156 3.17 -20.23 -10.49
N LEU A 157 2.88 -20.02 -11.79
CA LEU A 157 2.44 -21.07 -12.70
C LEU A 157 3.61 -21.91 -13.25
N PHE A 158 4.76 -21.29 -13.51
CA PHE A 158 5.84 -21.92 -14.29
C PHE A 158 7.16 -22.10 -13.55
N ALA A 159 7.35 -21.47 -12.39
CA ALA A 159 8.61 -21.54 -11.65
C ALA A 159 8.46 -22.36 -10.35
N PRO A 160 9.58 -22.88 -9.80
CA PRO A 160 9.59 -23.46 -8.47
C PRO A 160 8.99 -22.51 -7.41
N ARG A 161 8.21 -23.07 -6.47
CA ARG A 161 7.51 -22.31 -5.40
C ARG A 161 8.43 -21.35 -4.63
N GLY A 162 9.69 -21.73 -4.42
CA GLY A 162 10.68 -20.88 -3.75
C GLY A 162 11.01 -19.60 -4.51
N LEU A 163 11.11 -19.64 -5.85
CA LEU A 163 11.38 -18.46 -6.68
C LEU A 163 10.19 -17.51 -6.71
N TRP A 164 8.98 -18.05 -6.88
CA TRP A 164 7.76 -17.25 -6.76
C TRP A 164 7.68 -16.59 -5.38
N SER A 165 7.90 -17.37 -4.31
CA SER A 165 7.85 -16.85 -2.94
C SER A 165 8.90 -15.77 -2.67
N LEU A 166 10.10 -15.91 -3.21
CA LEU A 166 11.14 -14.87 -3.13
C LEU A 166 10.67 -13.57 -3.78
N HIS A 167 10.10 -13.65 -5.00
CA HIS A 167 9.55 -12.48 -5.68
C HIS A 167 8.42 -11.83 -4.88
N ALA A 168 7.41 -12.63 -4.51
CA ALA A 168 6.20 -12.14 -3.87
C ALA A 168 6.45 -11.57 -2.48
N ASN A 169 7.18 -12.29 -1.62
CA ASN A 169 7.30 -11.98 -0.20
C ASN A 169 8.53 -11.15 0.14
N VAL A 170 9.63 -11.30 -0.62
CA VAL A 170 10.91 -10.62 -0.31
C VAL A 170 11.14 -9.44 -1.25
N LEU A 171 11.02 -9.63 -2.57
CA LEU A 171 11.42 -8.62 -3.56
C LEU A 171 10.38 -7.53 -3.79
N THR A 172 9.10 -7.77 -3.51
CA THR A 172 8.05 -6.74 -3.69
C THR A 172 8.37 -5.45 -2.93
N GLY A 173 8.85 -5.53 -1.69
CA GLY A 173 9.24 -4.35 -0.89
C GLY A 173 10.37 -3.53 -1.54
N PRO A 174 11.52 -4.14 -1.83
CA PRO A 174 12.61 -3.52 -2.59
C PRO A 174 12.18 -2.95 -3.94
N LEU A 175 11.34 -3.64 -4.71
CA LEU A 175 10.83 -3.15 -6.00
C LEU A 175 9.96 -1.91 -5.84
N VAL A 176 9.08 -1.88 -4.84
CA VAL A 176 8.30 -0.68 -4.49
C VAL A 176 9.22 0.46 -4.05
N GLY A 177 10.23 0.17 -3.23
CA GLY A 177 11.24 1.15 -2.82
C GLY A 177 12.01 1.73 -4.02
N LEU A 178 12.41 0.87 -4.96
CA LEU A 178 13.04 1.28 -6.21
C LEU A 178 12.12 2.16 -7.05
N MET A 179 10.83 1.83 -7.13
CA MET A 179 9.84 2.64 -7.83
C MET A 179 9.74 4.06 -7.24
N PHE A 180 9.73 4.20 -5.91
CA PHE A 180 9.79 5.52 -5.25
C PHE A 180 11.11 6.27 -5.52
N LEU A 181 12.24 5.56 -5.53
CA LEU A 181 13.53 6.17 -5.85
C LEU A 181 13.56 6.70 -7.29
N LEU A 182 13.07 5.90 -8.24
CA LEU A 182 12.97 6.29 -9.65
C LEU A 182 12.00 7.47 -9.84
N GLU A 183 10.87 7.49 -9.14
CA GLU A 183 9.94 8.62 -9.11
C GLU A 183 10.62 9.89 -8.58
N THR A 184 11.39 9.77 -7.50
CA THR A 184 12.11 10.91 -6.90
C THR A 184 13.19 11.45 -7.84
N LEU A 185 13.91 10.57 -8.55
CA LEU A 185 14.88 10.97 -9.54
C LEU A 185 14.19 11.64 -10.74
N TRP A 186 13.12 11.04 -11.25
CA TRP A 186 12.32 11.59 -12.33
C TRP A 186 11.75 12.97 -11.98
N ARG A 187 11.26 13.15 -10.75
CA ARG A 187 10.83 14.45 -10.21
C ARG A 187 11.89 15.53 -10.35
N ARG A 188 13.15 15.18 -10.07
CA ARG A 188 14.30 16.10 -10.18
C ARG A 188 14.70 16.40 -11.62
N LEU A 189 14.27 15.61 -12.59
CA LEU A 189 14.54 15.85 -14.01
C LEU A 189 13.37 16.58 -14.69
N ALA A 190 12.13 16.18 -14.38
CA ALA A 190 10.93 16.65 -15.05
C ALA A 190 10.41 18.00 -14.54
N LEU A 191 10.70 18.39 -13.30
CA LEU A 191 10.21 19.65 -12.71
C LEU A 191 11.34 20.68 -12.55
N PRO A 192 11.18 21.92 -13.07
CA PRO A 192 12.15 23.00 -12.90
C PRO A 192 12.43 23.34 -11.42
N PRO A 193 13.63 23.84 -11.06
CA PRO A 193 13.97 24.17 -9.67
C PRO A 193 13.05 25.17 -8.98
N HIS A 194 12.40 26.08 -9.72
CA HIS A 194 11.47 27.08 -9.18
C HIS A 194 10.08 26.52 -8.83
N GLU A 195 9.73 25.37 -9.40
CA GLU A 195 8.53 24.60 -9.07
C GLU A 195 8.77 23.61 -7.93
N ARG A 196 10.04 23.42 -7.53
CA ARG A 196 10.41 22.69 -6.32
C ARG A 196 10.27 23.68 -5.15
N PRO A 197 9.42 23.43 -4.16
CA PRO A 197 9.36 24.31 -3.01
C PRO A 197 10.73 24.30 -2.33
N SER A 198 11.43 25.44 -2.39
CA SER A 198 12.65 25.62 -1.62
C SER A 198 12.29 25.49 -0.14
N LEU A 199 13.00 24.65 0.61
CA LEU A 199 12.87 24.56 2.07
C LEU A 199 12.95 25.94 2.74
N SER A 200 13.75 26.86 2.18
CA SER A 200 13.84 28.24 2.66
C SER A 200 12.58 29.07 2.37
N ALA A 201 11.84 28.79 1.30
CA ALA A 201 10.57 29.46 1.01
C ALA A 201 9.47 29.02 1.99
N VAL A 202 9.40 27.73 2.31
CA VAL A 202 8.48 27.19 3.32
C VAL A 202 8.80 27.75 4.71
N LEU A 203 10.08 27.79 5.09
CA LEU A 203 10.52 28.37 6.37
C LEU A 203 10.24 29.87 6.47
N ARG A 204 10.44 30.63 5.39
CA ARG A 204 10.10 32.06 5.35
C ARG A 204 8.59 32.30 5.46
N ALA A 205 7.78 31.50 4.77
CA ALA A 205 6.32 31.58 4.86
C ALA A 205 5.81 31.27 6.28
N TRP A 206 6.39 30.26 6.94
CA TRP A 206 6.07 29.92 8.32
C TRP A 206 6.44 31.04 9.30
N ARG A 207 7.64 31.61 9.18
CA ARG A 207 8.09 32.72 10.02
C ARG A 207 7.17 33.95 9.88
N ALA A 208 6.83 34.30 8.64
CA ALA A 208 5.93 35.42 8.34
C ALA A 208 4.50 35.21 8.89
N ASP A 209 3.98 33.98 8.92
CA ASP A 209 2.67 33.68 9.53
C ASP A 209 2.73 33.78 11.07
N SER A 210 3.79 33.28 11.69
CA SER A 210 3.98 33.41 13.15
C SER A 210 4.10 34.87 13.62
N GLU A 211 4.79 35.71 12.86
CA GLU A 211 4.90 37.15 13.15
C GLU A 211 3.54 37.85 13.01
N ARG A 212 2.78 37.58 11.93
CA ARG A 212 1.42 38.14 11.76
C ARG A 212 0.48 37.72 12.89
N ARG A 213 0.52 36.47 13.33
CA ARG A 213 -0.32 35.98 14.45
C ARG A 213 0.06 36.60 15.78
N GLN A 214 1.34 36.92 16.00
CA GLN A 214 1.80 37.64 17.19
C GLN A 214 1.38 39.11 17.17
N SER A 215 1.52 39.81 16.03
CA SER A 215 1.04 41.18 15.88
C SER A 215 -0.48 41.29 16.04
N ALA A 216 -1.24 40.34 15.49
CA ALA A 216 -2.69 40.29 15.65
C ALA A 216 -3.16 39.93 17.06
N ARG A 217 -2.34 39.25 17.87
CA ARG A 217 -2.60 38.98 19.29
C ARG A 217 -2.19 40.14 20.20
N GLY A 218 -1.19 40.93 19.83
CA GLY A 218 -0.75 42.11 20.56
C GLY A 218 -1.61 43.37 20.36
N GLN A 219 -2.57 43.35 19.42
CA GLN A 219 -3.49 44.45 19.13
C GLN A 219 -4.93 44.23 19.64
N ARG A 220 -5.18 43.18 20.44
CA ARG A 220 -6.47 43.06 21.14
C ARG A 220 -6.38 43.88 22.44
N PRO A 221 -7.17 44.97 22.60
CA PRO A 221 -7.22 45.76 23.82
C PRO A 221 -7.78 44.96 24.99
#